data_AF-A0A936MH37-F1
#
_entry.id   AF-A0A936MH37-F1
#
_cell.length_a   1.000
_cell.length_b   1.000
_cell.length_c   1.000
_cell.angle_alpha   90.00
_cell.angle_beta   90.00
_cell.angle_gamma   90.00
#
_symmetry.space_group_name_H-M   'P 1'
#
loop_
_entity.id
_entity.type
_entity.pdbx_description
1 polymer ?
#
loop_
_entity_poly.entity_id
_entity_poly.type
_entity_poly.pdbx_seq_one_letter_code
_entity_poly.pdbx_strand_id
1 'polypeptide(L)'
;MADKLDVRKVNATLGEARQQMARLVRDNQTLRNAKARAQQEAMVIAGNVLATAEIVGMAFGMGYLRGYYGEKATILGLPVDAATGLVLHGVAYGLGFAGGAVAHFVAANLHNLANGALATWAAASGAALGKQKRDETAPPLPPEQPPAIPQPPSAGESLSFGAMPPATQGQMRQLPPPQPSWNPWGAPPNWNGLPQQQGNPMTQEELAAAIAWNQAAA
;
A
#
# COMPACT_ATOMS: atom_id res chain seq x y z
N MET A 1 -62.87 9.69 -57.71
CA MET A 1 -63.24 9.65 -56.28
C MET A 1 -62.52 8.54 -55.50
N ALA A 2 -61.72 7.69 -56.15
CA ALA A 2 -60.57 7.07 -55.51
C ALA A 2 -59.51 8.17 -55.24
N ASP A 3 -58.93 8.19 -54.04
CA ASP A 3 -57.53 8.55 -53.71
C ASP A 3 -57.34 9.24 -52.35
N LYS A 4 -58.31 10.03 -51.87
CA LYS A 4 -58.11 10.81 -50.63
C LYS A 4 -58.06 9.99 -49.35
N LEU A 5 -58.54 8.74 -49.39
CA LEU A 5 -58.53 7.82 -48.26
C LEU A 5 -57.22 7.03 -48.17
N ASP A 6 -56.56 6.77 -49.30
CA ASP A 6 -55.28 6.06 -49.33
C ASP A 6 -54.11 6.97 -48.92
N VAL A 7 -54.11 8.24 -49.34
CA VAL A 7 -53.06 9.20 -48.95
C VAL A 7 -53.00 9.39 -47.43
N ARG A 8 -54.14 9.40 -46.73
CA ARG A 8 -54.17 9.53 -45.26
C ARG A 8 -53.61 8.28 -44.56
N LYS A 9 -53.93 7.09 -45.05
CA LYS A 9 -53.39 5.84 -44.50
C LYS A 9 -51.89 5.75 -44.72
N VAL A 10 -51.41 6.10 -45.92
CA VAL A 10 -49.98 6.13 -46.25
C VAL A 10 -49.22 7.14 -45.39
N ASN A 11 -49.78 8.32 -45.15
CA ASN A 11 -49.14 9.30 -44.26
C ASN A 11 -49.11 8.84 -42.79
N ALA A 12 -50.15 8.15 -42.33
CA ALA A 12 -50.18 7.59 -40.98
C ALA A 12 -49.13 6.47 -40.81
N THR A 13 -49.04 5.53 -41.75
CA THR A 13 -48.05 4.45 -41.70
C THR A 13 -46.62 4.98 -41.85
N LEU A 14 -46.38 5.99 -42.69
CA LEU A 14 -45.09 6.67 -42.77
C LEU A 14 -44.74 7.40 -41.46
N GLY A 15 -45.74 7.98 -40.79
CA GLY A 15 -45.57 8.61 -39.48
C GLY A 15 -45.14 7.60 -38.41
N GLU A 16 -45.83 6.46 -38.33
CA GLU A 16 -45.51 5.37 -37.41
C GLU A 16 -44.12 4.78 -37.69
N ALA A 17 -43.79 4.54 -38.96
CA ALA A 17 -42.47 4.04 -39.35
C ALA A 17 -41.35 5.02 -38.96
N ARG A 18 -41.54 6.33 -39.15
CA ARG A 18 -40.58 7.36 -38.71
C ARG A 18 -40.43 7.39 -37.19
N GLN A 19 -41.52 7.25 -36.45
CA GLN A 19 -41.47 7.20 -34.98
C GLN A 19 -40.75 5.94 -34.47
N GLN A 20 -41.01 4.78 -35.08
CA GLN A 20 -40.30 3.54 -34.77
C GLN A 20 -38.81 3.66 -35.06
N MET A 21 -38.44 4.23 -36.21
CA MET A 21 -37.04 4.46 -36.56
C MET A 21 -36.34 5.43 -35.58
N ALA A 22 -37.02 6.51 -35.18
CA ALA A 22 -36.49 7.44 -34.18
C ALA A 22 -36.35 6.84 -32.77
N ARG A 23 -37.17 5.84 -32.41
CA ARG A 23 -37.00 5.06 -31.17
C ARG A 23 -35.80 4.14 -31.29
N LEU A 24 -35.71 3.36 -32.36
CA LEU A 24 -34.59 2.44 -32.60
C LEU A 24 -33.23 3.16 -32.64
N VAL A 25 -33.15 4.35 -33.24
CA VAL A 25 -31.92 5.15 -33.24
C VAL A 25 -31.53 5.60 -31.82
N ARG A 26 -32.51 6.06 -31.02
CA ARG A 26 -32.28 6.43 -29.62
C ARG A 26 -31.84 5.24 -28.79
N ASP A 27 -32.52 4.11 -28.93
CA ASP A 27 -32.19 2.88 -28.20
C ASP A 27 -30.80 2.33 -28.61
N ASN A 28 -30.44 2.44 -29.89
CA ASN A 28 -29.10 2.06 -30.34
C ASN A 28 -28.03 2.99 -29.74
N GLN A 29 -28.32 4.28 -29.64
CA GLN A 29 -27.41 5.27 -29.08
C GLN A 29 -27.24 5.10 -27.55
N THR A 30 -28.31 4.79 -26.81
CA THR A 30 -28.22 4.48 -25.38
C THR A 30 -27.44 3.19 -25.14
N LEU A 31 -27.67 2.14 -25.94
CA LEU A 31 -26.89 0.89 -25.85
C LEU A 31 -25.41 1.11 -26.17
N ARG A 32 -25.09 1.94 -27.17
CA ARG A 32 -23.70 2.30 -27.48
C ARG A 32 -23.03 3.03 -26.33
N ASN A 33 -23.73 4.00 -25.73
CA ASN A 33 -23.20 4.75 -24.58
C ASN A 33 -23.02 3.84 -23.35
N ALA A 34 -23.97 2.94 -23.07
CA ALA A 34 -23.87 1.98 -21.98
C ALA A 34 -22.70 1.01 -22.19
N LYS A 35 -22.52 0.51 -23.42
CA LYS A 35 -21.37 -0.34 -23.78
C LYS A 35 -20.04 0.41 -23.61
N ALA A 36 -19.96 1.67 -24.05
CA ALA A 36 -18.75 2.47 -23.90
C ALA A 36 -18.40 2.70 -22.43
N ARG A 37 -19.39 2.99 -21.57
CA ARG A 37 -19.20 3.11 -20.11
C ARG A 37 -18.74 1.80 -19.48
N ALA A 38 -19.39 0.69 -19.81
CA ALA A 38 -18.99 -0.62 -19.31
C ALA A 38 -17.56 -1.00 -19.73
N GLN A 39 -17.14 -0.65 -20.95
CA GLN A 39 -15.77 -0.86 -21.42
C GLN A 39 -14.76 0.02 -20.66
N GLN A 40 -15.10 1.28 -20.37
CA GLN A 40 -14.24 2.15 -19.56
C GLN A 40 -14.08 1.63 -18.14
N GLU A 41 -15.18 1.24 -17.49
CA GLU A 41 -15.15 0.65 -16.14
C GLU A 41 -14.34 -0.65 -16.11
N ALA A 42 -14.51 -1.51 -17.11
CA ALA A 42 -13.74 -2.75 -17.22
C ALA A 42 -12.23 -2.48 -17.38
N MET A 43 -11.84 -1.47 -18.16
CA MET A 43 -10.42 -1.09 -18.30
C MET A 43 -9.84 -0.55 -17.00
N VAL A 44 -10.60 0.25 -16.24
CA VAL A 44 -10.17 0.76 -14.93
C VAL A 44 -10.01 -0.39 -13.93
N ILE A 45 -10.97 -1.32 -13.86
CA ILE A 45 -10.89 -2.49 -12.98
C ILE A 45 -9.69 -3.36 -13.35
N ALA A 46 -9.50 -3.65 -14.64
CA ALA A 46 -8.37 -4.44 -15.12
C ALA A 46 -7.02 -3.78 -14.78
N GLY A 47 -6.92 -2.45 -14.97
CA GLY A 47 -5.75 -1.68 -14.57
C GLY A 47 -5.45 -1.77 -13.07
N ASN A 48 -6.48 -1.67 -12.24
CA ASN A 48 -6.33 -1.79 -10.78
C ASN A 48 -5.89 -3.20 -10.37
N VAL A 49 -6.45 -4.25 -10.97
CA VAL A 49 -6.04 -5.64 -10.68
C VAL A 49 -4.58 -5.87 -11.05
N LEU A 50 -4.15 -5.37 -12.22
CA LEU A 50 -2.76 -5.49 -12.64
C LEU A 50 -1.83 -4.74 -11.68
N ALA A 51 -2.18 -3.51 -11.29
CA ALA A 51 -1.41 -2.73 -10.31
C ALA A 51 -1.32 -3.44 -8.95
N THR A 52 -2.42 -4.02 -8.45
CA THR A 52 -2.39 -4.82 -7.22
C THR A 52 -1.47 -6.03 -7.36
N ALA A 53 -1.53 -6.75 -8.49
CA ALA A 53 -0.68 -7.91 -8.73
C ALA A 53 0.81 -7.54 -8.76
N GLU A 54 1.16 -6.41 -9.37
CA GLU A 54 2.52 -5.87 -9.36
C GLU A 54 3.00 -5.52 -7.95
N ILE A 55 2.18 -4.81 -7.18
CA ILE A 55 2.51 -4.44 -5.78
C ILE A 55 2.74 -5.69 -4.93
N VAL A 56 1.85 -6.68 -5.04
CA VAL A 56 1.94 -7.95 -4.30
C VAL A 56 3.18 -8.74 -4.72
N GLY A 57 3.45 -8.85 -6.02
CA GLY A 57 4.62 -9.54 -6.54
C GLY A 57 5.94 -8.88 -6.12
N MET A 58 6.01 -7.56 -6.17
CA MET A 58 7.16 -6.79 -5.68
C MET A 58 7.34 -6.98 -4.17
N ALA A 59 6.27 -6.83 -3.38
CA ALA A 59 6.31 -7.02 -1.93
C ALA A 59 6.82 -8.42 -1.55
N PHE A 60 6.32 -9.46 -2.23
CA PHE A 60 6.81 -10.82 -2.08
C PHE A 60 8.30 -10.94 -2.41
N GLY A 61 8.74 -10.44 -3.58
CA GLY A 61 10.14 -10.51 -4.00
C GLY A 61 11.09 -9.82 -3.02
N MET A 62 10.70 -8.66 -2.50
CA MET A 62 11.48 -7.94 -1.49
C MET A 62 11.51 -8.66 -0.15
N GLY A 63 10.36 -9.20 0.27
CA GLY A 63 10.30 -10.09 1.42
C GLY A 63 11.27 -11.26 1.28
N TYR A 64 11.25 -11.93 0.11
CA TYR A 64 12.14 -13.03 -0.21
C TYR A 64 13.62 -12.64 -0.11
N LEU A 65 14.02 -11.55 -0.76
CA LEU A 65 15.40 -11.06 -0.69
C LEU A 65 15.82 -10.74 0.75
N ARG A 66 14.94 -10.10 1.54
CA ARG A 66 15.20 -9.83 2.97
C ARG A 66 15.37 -11.12 3.76
N GLY A 67 14.51 -12.12 3.53
CA GLY A 67 14.62 -13.43 4.19
C GLY A 67 15.92 -14.15 3.82
N TYR A 68 16.25 -14.12 2.53
CA TYR A 68 17.39 -14.84 1.95
C TYR A 68 18.75 -14.21 2.32
N TYR A 69 18.88 -12.89 2.25
CA TYR A 69 20.14 -12.19 2.58
C TYR A 69 20.22 -11.74 4.06
N GLY A 70 19.11 -11.82 4.80
CA GLY A 70 19.02 -11.43 6.21
C GLY A 70 18.84 -9.92 6.44
N GLU A 71 18.68 -9.54 7.72
CA GLU A 71 18.37 -8.16 8.14
C GLU A 71 19.48 -7.13 7.85
N LYS A 72 20.68 -7.59 7.46
CA LYS A 72 21.78 -6.70 7.08
C LYS A 72 21.70 -6.23 5.63
N ALA A 73 20.77 -6.74 4.84
CA ALA A 73 20.53 -6.27 3.49
C ALA A 73 19.99 -4.84 3.54
N THR A 74 20.86 -3.88 3.20
CA THR A 74 20.48 -2.47 3.03
C THR A 74 20.60 -2.11 1.56
N ILE A 75 19.65 -1.33 1.05
CA ILE A 75 19.73 -0.74 -0.28
C ILE A 75 20.04 0.74 -0.04
N LEU A 76 21.23 1.19 -0.46
CA LEU A 76 21.69 2.58 -0.27
C LEU A 76 21.70 3.04 1.21
N GLY A 77 21.98 2.12 2.15
CA GLY A 77 22.00 2.42 3.58
C GLY A 77 20.61 2.54 4.24
N LEU A 78 19.54 2.38 3.48
CA LEU A 78 18.19 2.27 4.00
C LEU A 78 17.80 0.79 4.13
N PRO A 79 17.02 0.42 5.17
CA PRO A 79 16.37 -0.88 5.20
C PRO A 79 15.44 -0.98 3.98
N VAL A 80 15.41 -2.16 3.35
CA VAL A 80 14.68 -2.42 2.10
C VAL A 80 13.24 -1.93 2.17
N ASP A 81 12.58 -2.13 3.32
CA ASP A 81 11.19 -1.71 3.54
C ASP A 81 10.98 -0.19 3.39
N ALA A 82 11.97 0.63 3.80
CA ALA A 82 11.89 2.09 3.75
C ALA A 82 12.12 2.64 2.34
N ALA A 83 13.08 2.09 1.59
CA ALA A 83 13.32 2.47 0.20
C ALA A 83 12.09 2.18 -0.67
N THR A 84 11.45 1.04 -0.42
CA THR A 84 10.23 0.61 -1.09
C THR A 84 9.02 1.47 -0.75
N GLY A 85 8.84 1.79 0.53
CA GLY A 85 7.78 2.70 0.98
C GLY A 85 7.88 4.08 0.30
N LEU A 86 9.10 4.57 0.09
CA LEU A 86 9.37 5.84 -0.59
C LEU A 86 8.99 5.80 -2.08
N VAL A 87 9.34 4.71 -2.79
CA VAL A 87 8.98 4.52 -4.20
C VAL A 87 7.47 4.41 -4.38
N LEU A 88 6.80 3.62 -3.54
CA LEU A 88 5.35 3.46 -3.56
C LEU A 88 4.62 4.78 -3.25
N HIS A 89 5.11 5.56 -2.29
CA HIS A 89 4.59 6.91 -2.04
C HIS A 89 4.80 7.85 -3.24
N GLY A 90 5.96 7.78 -3.90
CA GLY A 90 6.22 8.57 -5.11
C GLY A 90 5.26 8.25 -6.26
N VAL A 91 4.97 6.97 -6.49
CA VAL A 91 4.01 6.51 -7.50
C VAL A 91 2.57 6.91 -7.14
N ALA A 92 2.18 6.74 -5.87
CA ALA A 92 0.86 7.16 -5.39
C ALA A 92 0.66 8.68 -5.50
N TYR A 93 1.69 9.47 -5.23
CA TYR A 93 1.65 10.94 -5.37
C TYR A 93 1.51 11.37 -6.84
N GLY A 94 2.12 10.62 -7.78
CA GLY A 94 1.98 10.85 -9.22
C GLY A 94 0.61 10.50 -9.81
N LEU A 95 -0.13 9.58 -9.18
CA LEU A 95 -1.44 9.10 -9.65
C LEU A 95 -2.63 9.87 -9.05
N GLY A 96 -2.38 10.76 -8.07
CA GLY A 96 -3.40 11.35 -7.19
C GLY A 96 -4.24 12.53 -7.71
N PHE A 97 -4.23 12.87 -9.01
CA PHE A 97 -4.97 14.03 -9.53
C PHE A 97 -6.00 13.65 -10.62
N ALA A 98 -7.13 13.05 -10.25
CA ALA A 98 -8.40 13.15 -10.98
C ALA A 98 -9.60 12.46 -10.27
N GLY A 99 -10.58 13.26 -9.79
CA GLY A 99 -12.01 12.87 -9.75
C GLY A 99 -12.72 12.60 -8.39
N GLY A 100 -13.71 13.44 -8.05
CA GLY A 100 -14.91 13.16 -7.22
C GLY A 100 -14.76 12.83 -5.71
N ALA A 101 -15.18 13.75 -4.82
CA ALA A 101 -14.60 13.88 -3.47
C ALA A 101 -14.96 12.87 -2.34
N VAL A 102 -16.04 12.06 -2.41
CA VAL A 102 -16.50 11.34 -1.18
C VAL A 102 -16.72 9.84 -1.35
N ALA A 103 -17.42 9.38 -2.39
CA ALA A 103 -17.60 7.94 -2.63
C ALA A 103 -16.33 7.25 -3.16
N HIS A 104 -15.58 7.94 -4.02
CA HIS A 104 -14.24 7.50 -4.43
C HIS A 104 -13.26 7.50 -3.26
N PHE A 105 -13.40 8.42 -2.29
CA PHE A 105 -12.52 8.44 -1.13
C PHE A 105 -12.66 7.15 -0.32
N VAL A 106 -13.87 6.72 0.04
CA VAL A 106 -14.05 5.50 0.85
C VAL A 106 -13.62 4.25 0.07
N ALA A 107 -13.99 4.15 -1.21
CA ALA A 107 -13.60 3.02 -2.05
C ALA A 107 -12.07 2.96 -2.29
N ALA A 108 -11.41 4.10 -2.52
CA ALA A 108 -9.97 4.19 -2.68
C ALA A 108 -9.23 3.88 -1.38
N ASN A 109 -9.73 4.34 -0.23
CA ASN A 109 -9.13 4.01 1.07
C ASN A 109 -9.26 2.51 1.38
N LEU A 110 -10.42 1.90 1.14
CA LEU A 110 -10.61 0.45 1.31
C LEU A 110 -9.72 -0.35 0.34
N HIS A 111 -9.59 0.10 -0.91
CA HIS A 111 -8.71 -0.53 -1.89
C HIS A 111 -7.23 -0.41 -1.49
N ASN A 112 -6.78 0.77 -1.04
CA ASN A 112 -5.42 0.98 -0.55
C ASN A 112 -5.13 0.16 0.72
N LEU A 113 -6.10 0.06 1.63
CA LEU A 113 -5.99 -0.77 2.83
C LEU A 113 -5.89 -2.26 2.45
N ALA A 114 -6.71 -2.73 1.52
CA ALA A 114 -6.66 -4.10 1.02
C ALA A 114 -5.32 -4.39 0.31
N ASN A 115 -4.81 -3.48 -0.52
CA ASN A 115 -3.50 -3.59 -1.14
C ASN A 115 -2.37 -3.60 -0.10
N GLY A 116 -2.46 -2.78 0.94
CA GLY A 116 -1.49 -2.77 2.04
C GLY A 116 -1.48 -4.08 2.84
N ALA A 117 -2.66 -4.64 3.12
CA ALA A 117 -2.79 -5.94 3.77
C ALA A 117 -2.23 -7.08 2.91
N LEU A 118 -2.56 -7.10 1.61
CA LEU A 118 -2.03 -8.07 0.65
C LEU A 118 -0.51 -7.96 0.50
N ALA A 119 0.02 -6.74 0.39
CA ALA A 119 1.46 -6.51 0.32
C ALA A 119 2.19 -6.96 1.59
N THR A 120 1.63 -6.69 2.77
CA THR A 120 2.21 -7.13 4.05
C THR A 120 2.24 -8.65 4.16
N TRP A 121 1.12 -9.32 3.82
CA TRP A 121 1.06 -10.78 3.77
C TRP A 121 2.09 -11.34 2.78
N ALA A 122 2.14 -10.81 1.57
CA ALA A 122 3.06 -11.24 0.53
C ALA A 122 4.53 -11.06 0.93
N ALA A 123 4.88 -9.93 1.54
CA ALA A 123 6.21 -9.69 2.07
C ALA A 123 6.59 -10.69 3.18
N ALA A 124 5.66 -10.98 4.11
CA ALA A 124 5.89 -11.97 5.15
C ALA A 124 6.09 -13.39 4.58
N SER A 125 5.26 -13.77 3.59
CA SER A 125 5.40 -15.05 2.88
C SER A 125 6.71 -15.15 2.12
N GLY A 126 7.10 -14.09 1.41
CA GLY A 126 8.39 -13.99 0.73
C GLY A 126 9.54 -14.19 1.71
N ALA A 127 9.53 -13.47 2.84
CA ALA A 127 10.58 -13.55 3.86
C ALA A 127 10.69 -14.95 4.47
N ALA A 128 9.58 -15.62 4.76
CA ALA A 128 9.58 -16.99 5.25
C ALA A 128 10.25 -17.95 4.24
N LEU A 129 9.89 -17.84 2.96
CA LEU A 129 10.49 -18.68 1.90
C LEU A 129 11.97 -18.36 1.67
N GLY A 130 12.34 -17.07 1.70
CA GLY A 130 13.72 -16.64 1.57
C GLY A 130 14.60 -17.18 2.71
N LYS A 131 14.09 -17.11 3.95
CA LYS A 131 14.77 -17.71 5.10
C LYS A 131 14.94 -19.22 4.95
N GLN A 132 13.87 -19.93 4.57
CA GLN A 132 13.94 -21.36 4.31
C GLN A 132 15.04 -21.69 3.29
N LYS A 133 15.12 -20.95 2.17
CA LYS A 133 16.17 -21.14 1.18
C LYS A 133 17.57 -20.80 1.67
N ARG A 134 17.72 -19.77 2.50
CA ARG A 134 19.00 -19.50 3.15
C ARG A 134 19.43 -20.67 4.03
N ASP A 135 18.51 -21.19 4.83
CA ASP A 135 18.79 -22.28 5.77
C ASP A 135 19.12 -23.59 5.01
N GLU A 136 18.48 -23.85 3.86
CA GLU A 136 18.80 -24.97 2.96
C GLU A 136 20.16 -24.82 2.25
N THR A 137 20.61 -23.60 1.99
CA THR A 137 21.87 -23.31 1.27
C THR A 137 23.03 -22.96 2.21
N ALA A 138 22.76 -22.82 3.51
CA ALA A 138 23.79 -22.53 4.50
C ALA A 138 24.82 -23.66 4.49
N PRO A 139 26.13 -23.35 4.33
CA PRO A 139 27.15 -24.36 4.48
C PRO A 139 27.01 -25.00 5.87
N PRO A 140 27.25 -26.32 6.02
CA PRO A 140 27.24 -26.96 7.32
C PRO A 140 28.13 -26.15 8.25
N LEU A 141 27.59 -25.76 9.41
CA LEU A 141 28.34 -25.01 10.40
C LEU A 141 29.66 -25.76 10.64
N PRO A 142 30.80 -25.05 10.72
CA PRO A 142 32.05 -25.68 11.12
C PRO A 142 31.76 -26.52 12.37
N PRO A 143 32.26 -27.76 12.45
CA PRO A 143 32.04 -28.59 13.62
C PRO A 143 32.36 -27.74 14.85
N GLU A 144 31.42 -27.67 15.80
CA GLU A 144 31.59 -26.88 17.01
C GLU A 144 32.98 -27.19 17.55
N GLN A 145 33.85 -26.17 17.62
CA GLN A 145 35.15 -26.36 18.23
C GLN A 145 34.84 -26.87 19.65
N PRO A 146 35.34 -28.06 20.03
CA PRO A 146 35.10 -28.59 21.35
C PRO A 146 35.46 -27.49 22.36
N PRO A 147 34.64 -27.31 23.41
CA PRO A 147 34.79 -26.22 24.35
C PRO A 147 36.26 -26.12 24.72
N ALA A 148 36.88 -24.98 24.40
CA ALA A 148 38.30 -24.78 24.62
C ALA A 148 38.56 -25.14 26.08
N ILE A 149 39.29 -26.23 26.30
CA ILE A 149 39.69 -26.64 27.65
C ILE A 149 40.38 -25.40 28.22
N PRO A 150 39.90 -24.85 29.35
CA PRO A 150 40.49 -23.65 29.92
C PRO A 150 41.99 -23.88 29.99
N GLN A 151 42.77 -23.07 29.26
CA GLN A 151 44.21 -23.19 29.33
C GLN A 151 44.58 -22.98 30.80
N PRO A 152 45.36 -23.89 31.41
CA PRO A 152 45.84 -23.66 32.76
C PRO A 152 46.53 -22.29 32.79
N PRO A 153 46.33 -21.49 33.85
CA PRO A 153 46.94 -20.18 33.95
C PRO A 153 48.43 -20.32 33.69
N SER A 154 48.96 -19.52 32.75
CA SER A 154 50.37 -19.58 32.39
C SER A 154 51.18 -19.37 33.67
N ALA A 155 52.19 -20.21 33.89
CA ALA A 155 53.01 -20.21 35.11
C ALA A 155 53.85 -18.92 35.34
N GLY A 156 53.54 -17.83 34.62
CA GLY A 156 54.25 -16.55 34.66
C GLY A 156 53.53 -15.42 35.40
N GLU A 157 52.24 -15.55 35.76
CA GLU A 157 51.59 -14.58 36.65
C GLU A 157 51.93 -14.92 38.10
N SER A 158 53.18 -14.63 38.48
CA SER A 158 53.56 -14.48 39.87
C SER A 158 52.61 -13.45 40.49
N LEU A 159 51.75 -13.91 41.39
CA LEU A 159 50.94 -13.10 42.29
C LEU A 159 51.86 -12.09 42.99
N SER A 160 51.97 -10.89 42.42
CA SER A 160 52.57 -9.76 43.10
C SER A 160 51.64 -9.41 44.26
N PHE A 161 52.01 -9.84 45.46
CA PHE A 161 51.44 -9.42 46.75
C PHE A 161 51.77 -7.95 47.07
N GLY A 162 51.92 -7.11 46.04
CA GLY A 162 52.31 -5.72 46.15
C GLY A 162 51.12 -4.79 46.05
N ALA A 163 50.83 -4.10 47.15
CA ALA A 163 49.90 -2.99 47.30
C ALA A 163 48.41 -3.34 47.20
N MET A 164 47.80 -3.60 48.36
CA MET A 164 46.38 -3.29 48.56
C MET A 164 46.18 -1.80 48.24
N PRO A 165 45.36 -1.43 47.25
CA PRO A 165 44.91 -0.06 47.14
C PRO A 165 44.07 0.27 48.39
N PRO A 166 44.17 1.50 48.93
CA PRO A 166 43.36 1.92 50.06
C PRO A 166 41.88 1.70 49.72
N ALA A 167 41.14 1.15 50.68
CA ALA A 167 39.72 0.87 50.54
C ALA A 167 38.96 2.14 50.13
N THR A 168 38.64 2.27 48.84
CA THR A 168 37.73 3.27 48.33
C THR A 168 36.31 2.87 48.76
N GLN A 169 35.99 3.16 50.02
CA GLN A 169 34.61 3.17 50.50
C GLN A 169 33.82 4.15 49.62
N GLY A 170 32.79 3.66 48.94
CA GLY A 170 31.65 4.50 48.55
C GLY A 170 31.37 4.72 47.07
N GLN A 171 32.04 4.07 46.12
CA GLN A 171 31.52 4.05 44.75
C GLN A 171 30.50 2.93 44.58
N MET A 172 29.24 3.24 44.93
CA MET A 172 28.09 2.49 44.43
C MET A 172 28.26 2.34 42.92
N ARG A 173 28.42 1.11 42.45
CA ARG A 173 28.41 0.79 41.03
C ARG A 173 27.13 1.36 40.44
N GLN A 174 27.27 2.46 39.72
CA GLN A 174 26.18 3.06 38.97
C GLN A 174 25.80 2.00 37.92
N LEU A 175 24.68 1.33 38.14
CA LEU A 175 24.12 0.46 37.12
C LEU A 175 23.91 1.31 35.87
N PRO A 176 24.26 0.80 34.67
CA PRO A 176 23.98 1.51 33.44
C PRO A 176 22.48 1.87 33.42
N PRO A 177 22.11 3.08 32.98
CA PRO A 177 20.72 3.48 32.92
C PRO A 177 19.93 2.43 32.14
N PRO A 178 18.69 2.11 32.56
CA PRO A 178 17.86 1.14 31.87
C PRO A 178 17.79 1.53 30.39
N GLN A 179 18.28 0.63 29.54
CA GLN A 179 18.17 0.77 28.09
C GLN A 179 16.67 0.86 27.78
N PRO A 180 16.22 1.85 26.97
CA PRO A 180 14.82 1.92 26.56
C PRO A 180 14.46 0.61 25.87
N SER A 181 13.65 -0.22 26.53
CA SER A 181 13.12 -1.44 25.94
C SER A 181 12.36 -1.03 24.70
N TRP A 182 12.87 -1.40 23.53
CA TRP A 182 12.20 -1.16 22.27
C TRP A 182 10.85 -1.87 22.32
N ASN A 183 9.78 -1.10 22.48
CA ASN A 183 8.42 -1.60 22.42
C ASN A 183 7.91 -1.39 20.99
N PRO A 184 7.79 -2.46 20.16
CA PRO A 184 7.21 -2.36 18.82
C PRO A 184 5.75 -1.88 18.84
N TRP A 185 5.12 -1.91 20.02
CA TRP A 185 3.74 -1.52 20.27
C TRP A 185 3.66 -0.28 21.18
N GLY A 186 4.64 0.63 21.08
CA GLY A 186 4.65 1.88 21.83
C GLY A 186 3.28 2.57 21.84
N ALA A 187 2.95 3.22 22.97
CA ALA A 187 1.69 3.90 23.18
C ALA A 187 1.28 4.72 21.94
N PRO A 188 0.00 4.67 21.52
CA PRO A 188 -0.46 5.40 20.35
C PRO A 188 -0.08 6.87 20.48
N PRO A 189 0.38 7.52 19.40
CA PRO A 189 0.73 8.93 19.44
C PRO A 189 -0.42 9.73 20.04
N ASN A 190 -0.11 10.68 20.91
CA ASN A 190 -1.10 11.57 21.50
C ASN A 190 -1.68 12.47 20.42
N TRP A 191 -2.83 12.07 19.85
CA TRP A 191 -3.53 12.78 18.77
C TRP A 191 -4.14 14.13 19.21
N ASN A 192 -4.07 14.49 20.50
CA ASN A 192 -4.59 15.77 21.00
C ASN A 192 -3.76 17.00 20.57
N GLY A 193 -2.65 16.80 19.85
CA GLY A 193 -1.77 17.87 19.38
C GLY A 193 -1.80 18.13 17.87
N LEU A 194 -2.59 17.39 17.08
CA LEU A 194 -2.71 17.74 15.66
C LEU A 194 -3.53 19.03 15.53
N PRO A 195 -3.07 20.01 14.73
CA PRO A 195 -3.91 21.14 14.38
C PRO A 195 -5.17 20.57 13.76
N GLN A 196 -6.34 20.85 14.36
CA GLN A 196 -7.60 20.64 13.67
C GLN A 196 -7.45 21.39 12.35
N GLN A 197 -7.38 20.65 11.24
CA GLN A 197 -7.48 21.22 9.92
C GLN A 197 -8.82 21.95 9.93
N GLN A 198 -8.73 23.27 10.05
CA GLN A 198 -9.88 24.16 9.99
C GLN A 198 -10.45 23.93 8.60
N GLY A 199 -11.49 23.11 8.51
CA GLY A 199 -12.09 22.74 7.24
C GLY A 199 -12.45 24.03 6.54
N ASN A 200 -11.77 24.32 5.42
CA ASN A 200 -12.09 25.47 4.61
C ASN A 200 -13.59 25.36 4.29
N PRO A 201 -14.43 26.31 4.73
CA PRO A 201 -15.82 26.30 4.34
C PRO A 201 -15.84 26.38 2.81
N MET A 202 -16.42 25.36 2.18
CA MET A 202 -16.60 25.30 0.73
C MET A 202 -17.12 26.65 0.27
N THR A 203 -16.37 27.30 -0.61
CA THR A 203 -16.71 28.65 -1.05
C THR A 203 -18.06 28.61 -1.76
N GLN A 204 -18.82 29.72 -1.73
CA GLN A 204 -20.11 29.75 -2.43
C GLN A 204 -19.97 29.43 -3.94
N GLU A 205 -18.81 29.72 -4.51
CA GLU A 205 -18.45 29.39 -5.89
C GLU A 205 -18.32 27.88 -6.11
N GLU A 206 -17.66 27.16 -5.20
CA GLU A 206 -17.55 25.70 -5.24
C GLU A 206 -18.92 25.02 -5.03
N LEU A 207 -19.76 25.57 -4.16
CA LEU A 207 -21.12 25.06 -3.96
C LEU A 207 -21.99 25.26 -5.21
N ALA A 208 -21.89 26.43 -5.86
CA ALA A 208 -22.59 26.71 -7.11
C ALA A 208 -22.10 25.79 -8.24
N ALA A 209 -20.79 25.55 -8.34
CA ALA A 209 -20.22 24.62 -9.32
C ALA A 209 -20.68 23.17 -9.08
N ALA A 210 -20.76 22.73 -7.82
CA ALA A 210 -21.26 21.40 -7.48
C ALA A 210 -22.74 21.21 -7.84
N ILE A 211 -23.59 22.24 -7.62
CA ILE A 211 -25.00 22.22 -8.01
C ILE A 211 -25.15 22.20 -9.53
N ALA A 212 -24.39 23.02 -10.26
CA ALA A 212 -24.41 23.07 -11.72
C ALA A 212 -23.98 21.73 -12.35
N TRP A 213 -22.96 21.07 -11.79
CA TRP A 213 -22.51 19.76 -12.25
C TRP A 213 -23.59 18.68 -12.06
N ASN A 214 -24.30 18.71 -10.92
CA ASN A 214 -25.35 17.73 -10.63
C ASN A 214 -26.60 17.91 -11.53
N GLN A 215 -26.88 19.15 -11.95
CA GLN A 215 -27.95 19.44 -12.91
C GLN A 215 -27.60 19.06 -14.35
N ALA A 216 -26.32 19.09 -14.73
CA ALA A 216 -25.86 18.66 -16.06
C ALA A 216 -25.76 17.14 -16.21
N ALA A 217 -25.74 16.39 -15.09
CA ALA A 217 -25.66 14.94 -15.06
C ALA A 217 -27.02 14.22 -15.03
N ALA A 218 -28.12 14.97 -14.84
CA ALA A 218 -29.51 14.49 -14.88
C ALA A 218 -30.11 14.62 -16.29
#